data_AF-G8PAY6-F1
#
_entry.id   AF-G8PAY6-F1
#
_cell.length_a   1.000
_cell.length_b   1.000
_cell.length_c   1.000
_cell.angle_alpha   90.00
_cell.angle_beta   90.00
_cell.angle_gamma   90.00
#
_symmetry.space_group_name_H-M   'P 1'
#
loop_
_entity.id
_entity.type
_entity.pdbx_description
1 polymer ?
#
loop_
_entity_poly.entity_id
_entity_poly.type
_entity_poly.pdbx_seq_one_letter_code
_entity_poly.pdbx_strand_id
1 'polypeptide(L)'
;MKRWIWIILIVIVAGSVSGYSIAHYRENNRQYNQDLVSGRLAIENKNYAAAQNYFSDALLKKRNDKAANDLLHQTQRIVKADSAFKGQEFNNAKREYKVVSRDYPMGSKTLTRLGKKQYSLVIKVQKKFKDFSEQLKVAKELNASQMFMQSNAQLDLLFNDGSFKDSYYSTLYDQATKLQDANNSGMINSNNSIGSSDTAGTSGNQEQGGYSQSTREAVQPPDNGKVVQPAPNNGNQSTSSSQRAQNSKIENSRADNSSGEISQKAK
;
A
#
# COMPACT_ATOMS: atom_id res chain seq x y z
N MET A 1 -14.13 -85.32 -33.76
CA MET A 1 -12.68 -85.57 -33.53
C MET A 1 -12.05 -84.23 -33.16
N LYS A 2 -11.60 -84.07 -31.91
CA LYS A 2 -10.18 -84.16 -31.50
C LYS A 2 -9.42 -82.86 -31.90
N ARG A 3 -8.73 -82.11 -31.05
CA ARG A 3 -8.18 -82.36 -29.70
C ARG A 3 -7.55 -81.04 -29.19
N TRP A 4 -7.80 -80.71 -27.90
CA TRP A 4 -6.85 -80.13 -26.91
C TRP A 4 -6.72 -78.60 -26.93
N ILE A 5 -7.24 -77.82 -25.96
CA ILE A 5 -6.97 -77.71 -24.51
C ILE A 5 -5.50 -77.33 -24.19
N TRP A 6 -5.35 -76.31 -23.32
CA TRP A 6 -4.16 -75.55 -22.86
C TRP A 6 -3.75 -74.40 -23.81
N ILE A 7 -4.02 -73.11 -23.52
CA ILE A 7 -3.50 -72.33 -22.39
C ILE A 7 -4.64 -71.54 -21.71
N ILE A 8 -5.24 -72.20 -20.71
CA ILE A 8 -5.77 -71.60 -19.50
C ILE A 8 -4.54 -71.45 -18.59
N LEU A 9 -3.80 -70.35 -18.72
CA LEU A 9 -2.72 -70.00 -17.78
C LEU A 9 -2.30 -68.52 -17.80
N ILE A 10 -3.19 -67.61 -18.21
CA ILE A 10 -3.08 -66.17 -17.93
C ILE A 10 -4.48 -65.59 -17.64
N VAL A 11 -5.18 -66.15 -16.65
CA VAL A 11 -6.34 -65.45 -16.05
C VAL A 11 -6.29 -65.43 -14.52
N ILE A 12 -5.43 -66.20 -13.85
CA ILE A 12 -5.52 -66.27 -12.38
C ILE A 12 -4.13 -66.15 -11.74
N VAL A 13 -3.49 -65.00 -11.95
CA VAL A 13 -2.69 -64.36 -10.90
C VAL A 13 -3.40 -63.07 -10.54
N ALA A 14 -4.30 -63.23 -9.57
CA ALA A 14 -4.73 -62.25 -8.57
C ALA A 14 -5.25 -60.90 -9.11
N GLY A 15 -6.55 -60.69 -9.27
CA GLY A 15 -7.57 -60.97 -8.26
C GLY A 15 -7.91 -59.68 -7.51
N SER A 16 -8.95 -59.02 -8.00
CA SER A 16 -9.93 -58.26 -7.20
C SER A 16 -9.43 -57.11 -6.33
N VAL A 17 -9.64 -55.86 -6.80
CA VAL A 17 -10.26 -54.68 -6.13
C VAL A 17 -10.13 -53.55 -7.17
N SER A 18 -11.09 -52.76 -7.62
CA SER A 18 -12.55 -52.64 -7.55
C SER A 18 -12.88 -51.60 -8.65
N GLY A 19 -14.10 -51.54 -9.16
CA GLY A 19 -14.48 -50.52 -10.15
C GLY A 19 -14.05 -49.12 -9.71
N TYR A 20 -13.31 -48.39 -10.57
CA TYR A 20 -13.03 -46.98 -10.31
C TYR A 20 -14.34 -46.23 -10.38
N SER A 21 -14.79 -45.92 -9.17
CA SER A 21 -16.19 -45.78 -8.83
C SER A 21 -16.83 -44.53 -9.45
N ILE A 22 -18.08 -44.69 -9.88
CA ILE A 22 -19.03 -43.59 -10.17
C ILE A 22 -19.30 -42.72 -8.90
N ALA A 23 -18.68 -43.03 -7.76
CA ALA A 23 -18.70 -42.24 -6.52
C ALA A 23 -17.70 -41.06 -6.52
N HIS A 24 -16.54 -41.15 -7.19
CA HIS A 24 -15.53 -40.07 -7.19
C HIS A 24 -16.00 -38.79 -7.88
N TYR A 25 -16.87 -38.91 -8.88
CA TYR A 25 -17.39 -37.76 -9.61
C TYR A 25 -18.22 -36.84 -8.71
N ARG A 26 -18.99 -37.41 -7.77
CA ARG A 26 -19.81 -36.63 -6.82
C ARG A 26 -18.93 -35.90 -5.81
N GLU A 27 -17.88 -36.55 -5.32
CA GLU A 27 -16.96 -35.94 -4.36
C GLU A 27 -16.11 -34.83 -5.01
N ASN A 28 -15.58 -35.05 -6.21
CA ASN A 28 -14.86 -34.01 -6.95
C ASN A 28 -15.76 -32.80 -7.26
N ASN A 29 -17.02 -33.03 -7.63
CA ASN A 29 -17.97 -31.94 -7.87
C ASN A 29 -18.32 -31.19 -6.57
N ARG A 30 -18.45 -31.90 -5.45
CA ARG A 30 -18.69 -31.29 -4.14
C ARG A 30 -17.52 -30.39 -3.74
N GLN A 31 -16.30 -30.89 -3.81
CA GLN A 31 -15.09 -30.12 -3.48
C GLN A 31 -14.87 -28.97 -4.46
N TYR A 32 -15.10 -29.17 -5.75
CA TYR A 32 -15.08 -28.09 -6.75
C TYR A 32 -16.02 -26.93 -6.37
N ASN A 33 -17.26 -27.24 -6.01
CA ASN A 33 -18.23 -26.24 -5.60
C ASN A 33 -17.80 -25.55 -4.29
N GLN A 34 -17.25 -26.32 -3.34
CA GLN A 34 -16.73 -25.78 -2.09
C GLN A 34 -15.56 -24.81 -2.33
N ASP A 35 -14.63 -25.14 -3.22
CA ASP A 35 -13.51 -24.27 -3.60
C ASP A 35 -14.02 -22.98 -4.25
N LEU A 36 -15.00 -23.08 -5.16
CA LEU A 36 -15.61 -21.90 -5.76
C LEU A 36 -16.30 -20.99 -4.73
N VAL A 37 -16.99 -21.55 -3.74
CA VAL A 37 -17.62 -20.77 -2.66
C VAL A 37 -16.55 -20.14 -1.76
N SER A 38 -15.55 -20.91 -1.37
CA SER A 38 -14.45 -20.44 -0.51
C SER A 38 -13.62 -19.35 -1.18
N GLY A 39 -13.35 -19.48 -2.49
CA GLY A 39 -12.68 -18.45 -3.27
C GLY A 39 -13.50 -17.16 -3.39
N ARG A 40 -14.82 -17.26 -3.57
CA ARG A 40 -15.69 -16.07 -3.54
C ARG A 40 -15.75 -15.41 -2.17
N LEU A 41 -15.84 -16.20 -1.10
CA LEU A 41 -15.78 -15.68 0.27
C LEU A 41 -14.44 -14.98 0.53
N ALA A 42 -13.34 -15.55 0.05
CA ALA A 42 -12.02 -14.93 0.12
C ALA A 42 -11.95 -13.59 -0.65
N ILE A 43 -12.62 -13.48 -1.80
CA ILE A 43 -12.79 -12.18 -2.51
C ILE A 43 -13.52 -11.16 -1.63
N GLU A 44 -14.65 -11.54 -1.01
CA GLU A 44 -15.41 -10.64 -0.13
C GLU A 44 -14.56 -10.17 1.06
N ASN A 45 -13.74 -11.07 1.61
CA ASN A 45 -12.79 -10.77 2.67
C ASN A 45 -11.51 -10.06 2.18
N LYS A 46 -11.41 -9.72 0.88
CA LYS A 46 -10.25 -9.11 0.23
C LYS A 46 -8.96 -9.93 0.35
N ASN A 47 -9.05 -11.21 0.64
CA ASN A 47 -7.93 -12.13 0.65
C ASN A 47 -7.73 -12.73 -0.75
N TYR A 48 -7.18 -11.92 -1.66
CA TYR A 48 -7.03 -12.30 -3.07
C TYR A 48 -6.03 -13.45 -3.29
N ALA A 49 -5.05 -13.62 -2.41
CA ALA A 49 -4.12 -14.74 -2.46
C ALA A 49 -4.84 -16.07 -2.18
N ALA A 50 -5.63 -16.14 -1.10
CA ALA A 50 -6.44 -17.32 -0.80
C ALA A 50 -7.47 -17.59 -1.91
N ALA A 51 -8.10 -16.56 -2.46
CA ALA A 51 -9.03 -16.71 -3.57
C ALA A 51 -8.38 -17.35 -4.81
N GLN A 52 -7.16 -16.92 -5.18
CA GLN A 52 -6.43 -17.51 -6.28
C GLN A 52 -6.11 -19.00 -6.04
N ASN A 53 -5.72 -19.37 -4.82
CA ASN A 53 -5.47 -20.77 -4.47
C ASN A 53 -6.75 -21.60 -4.62
N TYR A 54 -7.87 -21.17 -4.03
CA TYR A 54 -9.13 -21.89 -4.15
C TYR A 54 -9.61 -22.05 -5.60
N PHE A 55 -9.53 -21.01 -6.43
CA PHE A 55 -9.90 -21.14 -7.85
C PHE A 55 -8.94 -22.02 -8.64
N SER A 56 -7.65 -22.03 -8.27
CA SER A 56 -6.67 -22.96 -8.86
C SER A 56 -7.00 -24.41 -8.47
N ASP A 57 -7.34 -24.65 -7.20
CA ASP A 57 -7.75 -25.96 -6.69
C ASP A 57 -9.04 -26.47 -7.33
N ALA A 58 -9.99 -25.56 -7.62
CA ALA A 58 -11.19 -25.87 -8.39
C ALA A 58 -10.83 -26.33 -9.81
N LEU A 59 -9.88 -25.66 -10.48
CA LEU A 59 -9.41 -26.03 -11.82
C LEU A 59 -8.62 -27.34 -11.86
N LEU A 60 -8.00 -27.76 -10.75
CA LEU A 60 -7.41 -29.10 -10.63
C LEU A 60 -8.49 -30.20 -10.67
N LYS A 61 -9.67 -29.93 -10.09
CA LYS A 61 -10.80 -30.86 -10.03
C LYS A 61 -11.62 -30.86 -11.32
N LYS A 62 -11.81 -29.69 -11.92
CA LYS A 62 -12.51 -29.50 -13.19
C LYS A 62 -11.69 -28.62 -14.14
N ARG A 63 -10.80 -29.29 -14.88
CA ARG A 63 -9.91 -28.63 -15.85
C ARG A 63 -10.73 -27.88 -16.91
N ASN A 64 -10.20 -26.72 -17.31
CA ASN A 64 -10.79 -25.87 -18.35
C ASN A 64 -12.21 -25.36 -18.06
N ASP A 65 -12.69 -25.41 -16.81
CA ASP A 65 -13.99 -24.80 -16.47
C ASP A 65 -13.91 -23.28 -16.67
N LYS A 66 -14.85 -22.74 -17.46
CA LYS A 66 -14.84 -21.31 -17.81
C LYS A 66 -15.08 -20.41 -16.60
N ALA A 67 -15.97 -20.78 -15.68
CA ALA A 67 -16.29 -19.95 -14.53
C ALA A 67 -15.11 -19.90 -13.55
N ALA A 68 -14.49 -21.05 -13.27
CA ALA A 68 -13.30 -21.10 -12.42
C ALA A 68 -12.11 -20.33 -13.05
N ASN A 69 -11.91 -20.44 -14.37
CA ASN A 69 -10.90 -19.66 -15.08
C ASN A 69 -11.16 -18.15 -15.05
N ASP A 70 -12.39 -17.71 -15.35
CA ASP A 70 -12.75 -16.29 -15.31
C ASP A 70 -12.54 -15.72 -13.90
N LEU A 71 -12.90 -16.46 -12.84
CA LEU A 71 -12.69 -16.07 -11.44
C LEU A 71 -11.20 -15.97 -11.08
N LEU A 72 -10.40 -16.96 -11.45
CA LEU A 72 -8.95 -16.96 -11.19
C LEU A 72 -8.27 -15.77 -11.89
N HIS A 73 -8.49 -15.63 -13.20
CA HIS A 73 -7.87 -14.58 -13.99
C HIS A 73 -8.32 -13.19 -13.54
N GLN A 74 -9.61 -12.98 -13.25
CA GLN A 74 -10.09 -11.71 -12.73
C GLN A 74 -9.43 -11.35 -11.39
N THR A 75 -9.24 -12.34 -10.51
CA THR A 75 -8.58 -12.16 -9.21
C THR A 75 -7.09 -11.84 -9.37
N GLN A 76 -6.39 -12.49 -10.30
CA GLN A 76 -5.00 -12.14 -10.60
C GLN A 76 -4.88 -10.72 -11.17
N ARG A 77 -5.83 -10.32 -12.02
CA ARG A 77 -5.85 -8.98 -12.62
C ARG A 77 -6.10 -7.87 -11.60
N ILE A 78 -6.99 -8.06 -10.63
CA ILE A 78 -7.18 -7.04 -9.58
C ILE A 78 -5.90 -6.86 -8.76
N VAL A 79 -5.18 -7.94 -8.43
CA VAL A 79 -3.90 -7.86 -7.71
C VAL A 79 -2.85 -7.10 -8.53
N LYS A 80 -2.75 -7.37 -9.83
CA LYS A 80 -1.86 -6.62 -10.73
C LYS A 80 -2.23 -5.15 -10.81
N ALA A 81 -3.54 -4.84 -10.93
CA ALA A 81 -4.04 -3.48 -10.99
C ALA A 81 -3.73 -2.69 -9.70
N ASP A 82 -3.98 -3.30 -8.54
CA ASP A 82 -3.67 -2.71 -7.23
C ASP A 82 -2.18 -2.45 -7.05
N SER A 83 -1.33 -3.39 -7.51
CA SER A 83 0.13 -3.21 -7.48
C SER A 83 0.58 -2.06 -8.37
N ALA A 84 0.11 -2.02 -9.62
CA ALA A 84 0.41 -0.93 -10.55
C ALA A 84 -0.06 0.43 -10.01
N PHE A 85 -1.24 0.47 -9.36
CA PHE A 85 -1.76 1.71 -8.81
C PHE A 85 -0.91 2.23 -7.64
N LYS A 86 -0.50 1.33 -6.72
CA LYS A 86 0.41 1.65 -5.62
C LYS A 86 1.79 2.07 -6.11
N GLY A 87 2.26 1.46 -7.20
CA GLY A 87 3.51 1.83 -7.88
C GLY A 87 3.42 3.11 -8.72
N GLN A 88 2.31 3.86 -8.66
CA GLN A 88 2.07 5.08 -9.44
C GLN A 88 2.11 4.85 -10.98
N GLU A 89 1.97 3.60 -11.44
CA GLU A 89 1.85 3.24 -12.85
C GLU A 89 0.40 3.43 -13.34
N PHE A 90 -0.11 4.66 -13.27
CA PHE A 90 -1.54 4.94 -13.45
C PHE A 90 -2.11 4.47 -14.80
N ASN A 91 -1.31 4.50 -15.87
CA ASN A 91 -1.73 3.98 -17.17
C ASN A 91 -1.95 2.46 -17.14
N ASN A 92 -1.05 1.72 -16.49
CA ASN A 92 -1.16 0.27 -16.35
C ASN A 92 -2.34 -0.07 -15.44
N ALA A 93 -2.43 0.55 -14.26
CA ALA A 93 -3.53 0.37 -13.32
C ALA A 93 -4.89 0.63 -13.97
N LYS A 94 -5.03 1.74 -14.72
CA LYS A 94 -6.26 2.09 -15.45
C LYS A 94 -6.66 1.01 -16.45
N ARG A 95 -5.71 0.49 -17.24
CA ARG A 95 -6.01 -0.59 -18.19
C ARG A 95 -6.44 -1.86 -17.47
N GLU A 96 -5.71 -2.29 -16.45
CA GLU A 96 -6.00 -3.54 -15.72
C GLU A 96 -7.35 -3.46 -14.98
N TYR A 97 -7.69 -2.36 -14.30
CA TYR A 97 -9.01 -2.21 -13.68
C TYR A 97 -10.16 -2.20 -14.70
N LYS A 98 -9.93 -1.64 -15.90
CA LYS A 98 -10.91 -1.69 -17.00
C LYS A 98 -11.18 -3.13 -17.43
N VAL A 99 -10.12 -3.93 -17.61
CA VAL A 99 -10.21 -5.36 -17.95
C VAL A 99 -10.97 -6.13 -16.85
N VAL A 100 -10.59 -5.95 -15.58
CA VAL A 100 -11.30 -6.57 -14.43
C VAL A 100 -12.81 -6.29 -14.48
N SER A 101 -13.20 -5.08 -14.90
CA SER A 101 -14.59 -4.64 -14.90
C SER A 101 -15.45 -5.11 -16.08
N ARG A 102 -14.86 -5.74 -17.12
CA ARG A 102 -15.54 -6.00 -18.39
C ARG A 102 -15.30 -7.39 -18.98
N ASP A 103 -14.10 -7.94 -18.81
CA ASP A 103 -13.64 -9.03 -19.68
C ASP A 103 -13.91 -10.43 -19.08
N TYR A 104 -14.53 -10.49 -17.90
CA TYR A 104 -14.78 -11.72 -17.14
C TYR A 104 -16.28 -11.94 -16.90
N PRO A 105 -17.04 -12.43 -17.91
CA PRO A 105 -18.48 -12.56 -17.83
C PRO A 105 -18.94 -13.58 -16.77
N MET A 106 -18.17 -14.63 -16.50
CA MET A 106 -18.45 -15.61 -15.44
C MET A 106 -17.66 -15.33 -14.14
N GLY A 107 -17.03 -14.16 -14.06
CA GLY A 107 -16.26 -13.73 -12.89
C GLY A 107 -17.11 -13.29 -11.70
N SER A 108 -16.44 -12.71 -10.71
CA SER A 108 -17.05 -12.14 -9.52
C SER A 108 -17.65 -10.77 -9.81
N LYS A 109 -18.95 -10.61 -9.53
CA LYS A 109 -19.64 -9.31 -9.57
C LYS A 109 -19.01 -8.30 -8.61
N THR A 110 -18.49 -8.76 -7.48
CA THR A 110 -17.80 -7.92 -6.49
C THR A 110 -16.51 -7.34 -7.08
N LEU A 111 -15.68 -8.17 -7.73
CA LEU A 111 -14.49 -7.69 -8.43
C LEU A 111 -14.84 -6.79 -9.62
N THR A 112 -15.89 -7.09 -10.37
CA THR A 112 -16.37 -6.23 -11.45
C THR A 112 -16.71 -4.83 -10.94
N ARG A 113 -17.47 -4.73 -9.84
CA ARG A 113 -17.83 -3.44 -9.22
C ARG A 113 -16.62 -2.72 -8.65
N LEU A 114 -15.71 -3.44 -8.00
CA LEU A 114 -14.45 -2.89 -7.51
C LEU A 114 -13.61 -2.33 -8.65
N GLY A 115 -13.45 -3.08 -9.75
CA GLY A 115 -12.73 -2.66 -10.95
C GLY A 115 -13.31 -1.36 -11.53
N LYS A 116 -14.64 -1.24 -11.64
CA LYS A 116 -15.28 0.02 -12.09
C LYS A 116 -14.97 1.19 -11.17
N LYS A 117 -15.08 0.97 -9.85
CA LYS A 117 -14.79 2.01 -8.85
C LYS A 117 -13.34 2.48 -8.96
N GLN A 118 -12.39 1.55 -9.00
CA GLN A 118 -10.97 1.85 -9.05
C GLN A 118 -10.55 2.45 -10.39
N TYR A 119 -11.10 1.98 -11.51
CA TYR A 119 -10.90 2.61 -12.82
C TYR A 119 -11.19 4.12 -12.78
N SER A 120 -12.34 4.50 -12.20
CA SER A 120 -12.72 5.90 -12.04
C SER A 120 -11.82 6.67 -11.08
N LEU A 121 -11.36 6.02 -10.00
CA LEU A 121 -10.42 6.63 -9.05
C LEU A 121 -9.07 6.92 -9.73
N VAL A 122 -8.51 5.95 -10.46
CA VAL A 122 -7.22 6.09 -11.15
C VAL A 122 -7.27 7.25 -12.15
N ILE A 123 -8.37 7.46 -12.87
CA ILE A 123 -8.51 8.60 -13.79
C ILE A 123 -8.38 9.93 -13.05
N LYS A 124 -9.05 10.07 -11.89
CA LYS A 124 -9.00 11.29 -11.08
C LYS A 124 -7.60 11.53 -10.53
N VAL A 125 -7.00 10.49 -9.95
CA VAL A 125 -5.63 10.54 -9.40
C VAL A 125 -4.62 10.86 -10.50
N GLN A 126 -4.71 10.21 -11.66
CA GLN A 126 -3.83 10.46 -12.79
C GLN A 126 -3.88 11.92 -13.24
N LYS A 127 -5.08 12.52 -13.30
CA LYS A 127 -5.24 13.93 -13.67
C LYS A 127 -4.56 14.85 -12.64
N LYS A 128 -4.88 14.70 -11.35
CA LYS A 128 -4.26 15.50 -10.29
C LYS A 128 -2.74 15.32 -10.22
N PHE A 129 -2.24 14.09 -10.40
CA PHE A 129 -0.81 13.81 -10.44
C PHE A 129 -0.12 14.63 -11.54
N LYS A 130 -0.73 14.72 -12.74
CA LYS A 130 -0.22 15.55 -13.83
C LYS A 130 -0.23 17.04 -13.45
N ASP A 131 -1.33 17.52 -12.89
CA ASP A 131 -1.47 18.93 -12.51
C ASP A 131 -0.43 19.33 -11.44
N PHE A 132 -0.26 18.50 -10.41
CA PHE A 132 0.76 18.70 -9.37
C PHE A 132 2.19 18.59 -9.92
N SER A 133 2.44 17.67 -10.85
CA SER A 133 3.75 17.53 -11.49
C SER A 133 4.15 18.80 -12.25
N GLU A 134 3.20 19.45 -12.94
CA GLU A 134 3.47 20.69 -13.67
C GLU A 134 3.75 21.86 -12.72
N GLN A 135 2.97 22.01 -11.64
CA GLN A 135 3.23 23.03 -10.62
C GLN A 135 4.60 22.85 -9.96
N LEU A 136 4.96 21.60 -9.65
CA LEU A 136 6.28 21.28 -9.08
C LEU A 136 7.41 21.56 -10.08
N LYS A 137 7.19 21.32 -11.37
CA LYS A 137 8.16 21.67 -12.42
C LYS A 137 8.40 23.18 -12.48
N VAL A 138 7.35 24.00 -12.43
CA VAL A 138 7.48 25.47 -12.36
C VAL A 138 8.29 25.90 -11.13
N ALA A 139 8.02 25.31 -9.95
CA ALA A 139 8.79 25.61 -8.74
C ALA A 139 10.29 25.27 -8.92
N LYS A 140 10.61 24.14 -9.57
CA LYS A 140 12.00 23.75 -9.86
C LYS A 140 12.69 24.72 -10.83
N GLU A 141 11.99 25.20 -11.85
CA GLU A 141 12.53 26.20 -12.79
C GLU A 141 12.81 27.55 -12.11
N LEU A 142 11.93 27.98 -11.19
CA LEU A 142 12.15 29.17 -10.36
C LEU A 142 13.36 28.99 -9.42
N ASN A 143 13.49 27.84 -8.76
CA ASN A 143 14.66 27.52 -7.94
C ASN A 143 15.96 27.55 -8.77
N ALA A 144 15.95 26.94 -9.95
CA ALA A 144 17.11 26.94 -10.86
C ALA A 144 17.51 28.35 -11.31
N SER A 145 16.54 29.27 -11.38
CA SER A 145 16.75 30.69 -11.67
C SER A 145 17.08 31.54 -10.42
N GLN A 146 17.38 30.90 -9.28
CA GLN A 146 17.63 31.52 -7.97
C GLN A 146 16.46 32.36 -7.42
N MET A 147 15.26 32.18 -7.98
CA MET A 147 14.02 32.83 -7.54
C MET A 147 13.37 32.04 -6.40
N PHE A 148 14.08 31.93 -5.27
CA PHE A 148 13.70 31.05 -4.16
C PHE A 148 12.36 31.43 -3.51
N MET A 149 12.08 32.73 -3.35
CA MET A 149 10.82 33.21 -2.78
C MET A 149 9.62 32.84 -3.66
N GLN A 150 9.75 33.04 -4.98
CA GLN A 150 8.71 32.67 -5.95
C GLN A 150 8.55 31.16 -6.06
N SER A 151 9.65 30.41 -6.01
CA SER A 151 9.61 28.94 -5.95
C SER A 151 8.84 28.46 -4.71
N ASN A 152 9.11 29.03 -3.53
CA ASN A 152 8.36 28.72 -2.31
C ASN A 152 6.88 29.11 -2.41
N ALA A 153 6.54 30.27 -2.96
CA ALA A 153 5.14 30.64 -3.18
C ALA A 153 4.41 29.62 -4.08
N GLN A 154 5.08 29.09 -5.10
CA GLN A 154 4.53 28.03 -5.95
C GLN A 154 4.37 26.69 -5.20
N LEU A 155 5.30 26.36 -4.30
CA LEU A 155 5.22 25.17 -3.44
C LEU A 155 4.10 25.30 -2.39
N ASP A 156 3.85 26.49 -1.86
CA ASP A 156 2.75 26.73 -0.92
C ASP A 156 1.39 26.45 -1.56
N LEU A 157 1.20 26.76 -2.85
CA LEU A 157 -0.01 26.40 -3.59
C LEU A 157 -0.21 24.87 -3.64
N LEU A 158 0.86 24.11 -3.81
CA LEU A 158 0.82 22.63 -3.77
C LEU A 158 0.45 22.13 -2.38
N PHE A 159 1.13 22.63 -1.34
CA PHE A 159 0.92 22.17 0.04
C PHE A 159 -0.44 22.57 0.62
N ASN A 160 -1.04 23.64 0.12
CA ASN A 160 -2.38 24.09 0.50
C ASN A 160 -3.50 23.25 -0.13
N ASP A 161 -3.26 22.53 -1.24
CA ASP A 161 -4.20 21.50 -1.69
C ASP A 161 -4.08 20.29 -0.77
N GLY A 162 -5.07 20.10 0.12
CA GLY A 162 -5.07 19.01 1.10
C GLY A 162 -4.92 17.60 0.48
N SER A 163 -5.34 17.41 -0.77
CA SER A 163 -5.17 16.12 -1.47
C SER A 163 -3.74 15.86 -1.91
N PHE A 164 -2.87 16.86 -1.98
CA PHE A 164 -1.45 16.67 -2.31
C PHE A 164 -0.73 15.79 -1.28
N LYS A 165 -1.27 15.71 -0.05
CA LYS A 165 -0.79 14.83 1.03
C LYS A 165 -1.29 13.39 0.91
N ASP A 166 -2.20 13.11 -0.03
CA ASP A 166 -2.68 11.74 -0.22
C ASP A 166 -1.52 10.85 -0.64
N SER A 167 -1.51 9.62 -0.11
CA SER A 167 -0.45 8.62 -0.39
C SER A 167 -0.20 8.36 -1.89
N TYR A 168 -1.17 8.65 -2.75
CA TYR A 168 -1.01 8.53 -4.20
C TYR A 168 0.02 9.48 -4.80
N TYR A 169 0.29 10.61 -4.13
CA TYR A 169 1.20 11.66 -4.60
C TYR A 169 2.48 11.77 -3.76
N SER A 170 2.77 10.78 -2.89
CA SER A 170 3.91 10.82 -1.96
C SER A 170 5.24 11.20 -2.62
N THR A 171 5.53 10.65 -3.79
CA THR A 171 6.75 10.96 -4.56
C THR A 171 6.85 12.45 -4.92
N LEU A 172 5.74 13.09 -5.29
CA LEU A 172 5.72 14.53 -5.60
C LEU A 172 5.81 15.36 -4.32
N TYR A 173 5.12 14.94 -3.26
CA TYR A 173 5.17 15.58 -1.95
C TYR A 173 6.59 15.62 -1.38
N ASP A 174 7.33 14.50 -1.46
CA ASP A 174 8.71 14.41 -1.02
C ASP A 174 9.64 15.33 -1.83
N GLN A 175 9.43 15.39 -3.15
CA GLN A 175 10.19 16.29 -4.02
C GLN A 175 9.91 17.76 -3.70
N ALA A 176 8.64 18.12 -3.47
CA ALA A 176 8.24 19.47 -3.11
C ALA A 176 8.86 19.89 -1.77
N THR A 177 8.84 19.00 -0.77
CA THR A 177 9.41 19.28 0.57
C THR A 177 10.91 19.51 0.48
N LYS A 178 11.65 18.62 -0.21
CA LYS A 178 13.09 18.79 -0.43
C LYS A 178 13.43 20.07 -1.17
N LEU A 179 12.60 20.48 -2.14
CA LEU A 179 12.81 21.72 -2.86
C LEU A 179 12.58 22.95 -1.97
N GLN A 180 11.57 22.91 -1.10
CA GLN A 180 11.33 23.97 -0.12
C GLN A 180 12.51 24.14 0.83
N ASP A 181 13.07 23.05 1.34
CA ASP A 181 14.26 23.07 2.20
C ASP A 181 15.48 23.66 1.47
N ALA A 182 15.67 23.30 0.20
CA ALA A 182 16.73 23.84 -0.64
C ALA A 182 16.56 25.34 -0.91
N ASN A 183 15.33 25.80 -1.21
CA ASN A 183 15.02 27.21 -1.37
C ASN A 183 15.33 28.01 -0.10
N ASN A 184 14.89 27.52 1.06
CA ASN A 184 15.11 28.17 2.35
C ASN A 184 16.60 28.31 2.65
N SER A 185 17.37 27.26 2.38
CA SER A 185 18.84 27.28 2.52
C SER A 185 19.50 28.29 1.56
N GLY A 186 19.03 28.33 0.31
CA GLY A 186 19.49 29.29 -0.70
C GLY A 186 19.25 30.74 -0.28
N MET A 187 18.09 31.04 0.30
CA MET A 187 17.76 32.38 0.81
C MET A 187 18.68 32.81 1.96
N ILE A 188 18.96 31.92 2.90
CA ILE A 188 19.89 32.21 4.03
C ILE A 188 21.29 32.53 3.51
N ASN A 189 21.79 31.74 2.56
CA ASN A 189 23.12 31.93 1.98
C ASN A 189 23.22 33.23 1.16
N SER A 190 22.19 33.56 0.38
CA SER A 190 22.14 34.83 -0.37
C SER A 190 22.14 36.04 0.57
N ASN A 191 21.41 35.96 1.69
CA ASN A 191 21.38 37.04 2.68
C ASN A 191 22.73 37.20 3.41
N ASN A 192 23.44 36.10 3.68
CA ASN A 192 24.75 36.14 4.33
C ASN A 192 25.86 36.67 3.39
N SER A 193 25.72 36.44 2.08
CA SER A 193 26.64 36.97 1.05
C SER A 193 26.59 38.50 0.93
N ILE A 194 25.41 39.09 1.13
CA ILE A 194 25.21 40.56 1.08
C ILE A 194 25.76 41.25 2.33
N GLY A 195 25.92 40.53 3.45
CA GLY A 195 26.47 41.05 4.71
C GLY A 195 27.99 40.99 4.87
N SER A 196 28.74 40.48 3.87
CA SER A 196 30.20 40.31 3.94
C SER A 196 31.01 41.16 2.96
N SER A 197 30.40 42.13 2.28
CA SER A 197 31.14 43.17 1.56
C SER A 197 31.23 44.43 2.41
N ASP A 198 32.47 44.79 2.76
CA ASP A 198 32.95 46.02 3.40
C ASP A 198 33.02 46.07 4.93
N THR A 199 34.09 45.48 5.48
CA THR A 199 34.96 46.23 6.40
C THR A 199 36.41 45.81 6.20
N ALA A 200 37.10 46.44 5.24
CA ALA A 200 38.54 46.42 5.13
C ALA A 200 39.13 47.74 5.65
N GLY A 201 39.63 47.71 6.88
CA GLY A 201 40.83 48.44 7.32
C GLY A 201 40.78 49.95 7.52
N THR A 202 40.83 50.39 8.78
CA THR A 202 41.87 51.35 9.22
C THR A 202 42.26 51.02 10.65
N SER A 203 43.56 50.76 10.84
CA SER A 203 44.21 50.60 12.14
C SER A 203 44.60 51.98 12.67
N GLY A 204 44.26 52.29 13.92
CA GLY A 204 44.67 53.50 14.63
C GLY A 204 44.43 53.35 16.12
N ASN A 205 45.50 53.42 16.91
CA ASN A 205 45.55 53.18 18.35
C ASN A 205 44.93 54.30 19.22
N GLN A 206 44.48 53.88 20.39
CA GLN A 206 44.42 54.55 21.72
C GLN A 206 43.45 55.72 22.02
N GLU A 207 42.69 55.45 23.09
CA GLU A 207 42.41 56.28 24.29
C GLU A 207 41.15 57.18 24.40
N GLN A 208 40.31 56.75 25.35
CA GLN A 208 39.76 57.50 26.50
C GLN A 208 38.64 58.55 26.30
N GLY A 209 37.48 58.25 26.90
CA GLY A 209 36.70 59.19 27.72
C GLY A 209 35.59 60.01 27.05
N GLY A 210 34.36 59.87 27.56
CA GLY A 210 33.48 61.03 27.77
C GLY A 210 32.09 61.05 27.09
N TYR A 211 31.06 60.79 27.91
CA TYR A 211 29.74 61.45 28.02
C TYR A 211 28.90 61.87 26.79
N SER A 212 27.69 61.27 26.74
CA SER A 212 26.33 61.87 26.56
C SER A 212 26.02 62.79 25.35
N GLN A 213 24.94 62.49 24.61
CA GLN A 213 23.56 62.93 24.91
C GLN A 213 22.59 62.82 23.70
N SER A 214 21.43 62.21 24.00
CA SER A 214 20.06 62.28 23.44
C SER A 214 19.66 63.27 22.33
N THR A 215 18.87 62.79 21.35
CA THR A 215 17.56 63.37 20.92
C THR A 215 16.65 62.26 20.34
N ARG A 216 15.50 61.95 20.98
CA ARG A 216 14.08 62.09 20.52
C ARG A 216 13.77 61.48 19.14
N GLU A 217 12.69 60.72 18.90
CA GLU A 217 11.31 60.90 19.37
C GLU A 217 10.44 59.64 19.08
N ALA A 218 9.39 59.47 19.87
CA ALA A 218 8.49 58.32 19.86
C ALA A 218 7.18 58.63 19.09
N VAL A 219 6.61 57.61 18.44
CA VAL A 219 5.16 57.56 18.11
C VAL A 219 4.64 56.16 18.45
N GLN A 220 3.57 56.14 19.27
CA GLN A 220 2.90 54.98 19.86
C GLN A 220 2.05 54.18 18.83
N PRO A 221 1.69 52.93 19.18
CA PRO A 221 0.35 52.40 18.89
C PRO A 221 -0.46 52.14 20.18
N PRO A 222 -1.79 52.15 20.12
CA PRO A 222 -2.67 52.21 21.28
C PRO A 222 -2.89 50.86 21.97
N ASP A 223 -3.06 50.96 23.28
CA ASP A 223 -3.56 49.95 24.21
C ASP A 223 -5.05 49.66 23.99
N ASN A 224 -5.43 48.38 24.08
CA ASN A 224 -6.72 47.97 24.61
C ASN A 224 -6.66 46.48 24.97
N GLY A 225 -6.50 46.22 26.27
CA GLY A 225 -6.34 44.90 26.84
C GLY A 225 -7.58 44.00 26.85
N LYS A 226 -7.31 42.71 27.03
CA LYS A 226 -8.01 41.80 27.94
C LYS A 226 -7.06 40.67 28.34
N VAL A 227 -6.62 40.71 29.59
CA VAL A 227 -5.76 39.71 30.23
C VAL A 227 -6.64 38.61 30.81
N VAL A 228 -6.38 37.36 30.44
CA VAL A 228 -6.72 36.17 31.24
C VAL A 228 -5.44 35.33 31.36
N GLN A 229 -4.92 35.26 32.58
CA GLN A 229 -3.82 34.36 33.00
C GLN A 229 -4.27 32.89 32.96
N PRO A 230 -3.31 31.96 32.85
CA PRO A 230 -3.09 31.10 34.01
C PRO A 230 -1.61 30.92 34.37
N ALA A 231 -1.37 30.87 35.69
CA ALA A 231 -0.12 30.44 36.32
C ALA A 231 -0.03 28.89 36.39
N PRO A 232 1.17 28.32 36.62
CA PRO A 232 1.45 26.88 36.50
C PRO A 232 1.34 26.16 37.86
N ASN A 233 0.98 24.86 37.86
CA ASN A 233 1.67 23.87 38.71
C ASN A 233 1.33 22.40 38.41
N ASN A 234 2.39 21.59 38.46
CA ASN A 234 2.54 20.22 39.00
C ASN A 234 1.49 19.11 38.78
N GLY A 235 2.01 17.93 38.38
CA GLY A 235 1.52 16.65 38.89
C GLY A 235 1.69 15.42 37.99
N ASN A 236 2.75 14.65 38.27
CA ASN A 236 2.93 13.19 38.12
C ASN A 236 3.00 12.55 36.71
N GLN A 237 4.16 12.01 36.31
CA GLN A 237 4.71 10.67 36.61
C GLN A 237 3.99 9.52 35.87
N SER A 238 4.62 8.98 34.80
CA SER A 238 5.27 7.66 34.81
C SER A 238 5.63 7.15 33.40
N THR A 239 6.93 6.90 33.23
CA THR A 239 7.62 5.82 32.49
C THR A 239 6.72 4.77 31.77
N SER A 240 7.01 4.30 30.55
CA SER A 240 8.17 3.44 30.27
C SER A 240 8.35 3.08 28.77
N SER A 241 9.61 3.18 28.34
CA SER A 241 10.40 2.40 27.37
C SER A 241 9.77 1.48 26.31
N SER A 242 10.29 1.67 25.09
CA SER A 242 10.50 0.65 24.05
C SER A 242 11.12 -0.65 24.58
N GLN A 243 10.65 -1.80 24.09
CA GLN A 243 11.50 -2.98 23.89
C GLN A 243 10.95 -3.88 22.78
N ARG A 244 11.79 -4.07 21.75
CA ARG A 244 11.72 -5.09 20.72
C ARG A 244 12.95 -5.98 20.91
N ALA A 245 12.77 -7.29 21.16
CA ALA A 245 13.56 -8.38 20.56
C ALA A 245 13.26 -9.77 21.19
N GLN A 246 12.84 -10.69 20.32
CA GLN A 246 13.33 -12.07 20.10
C GLN A 246 13.17 -13.22 21.13
N ASN A 247 12.58 -14.30 20.59
CA ASN A 247 12.97 -15.73 20.65
C ASN A 247 12.36 -16.68 21.70
N SER A 248 11.57 -17.65 21.22
CA SER A 248 11.58 -19.09 21.59
C SER A 248 10.74 -19.83 20.53
N LYS A 249 11.33 -20.61 19.63
CA LYS A 249 11.86 -21.98 19.74
C LYS A 249 10.77 -23.05 19.97
N ILE A 250 10.40 -23.67 18.84
CA ILE A 250 10.04 -25.07 18.59
C ILE A 250 9.86 -25.93 19.84
N GLU A 251 8.66 -26.49 20.02
CA GLU A 251 8.51 -27.79 20.65
C GLU A 251 7.49 -28.65 19.89
N ASN A 252 7.94 -29.87 19.62
CA ASN A 252 7.32 -30.92 18.85
C ASN A 252 7.03 -32.02 19.88
N SER A 253 5.77 -32.39 20.10
CA SER A 253 5.44 -33.60 20.86
C SER A 253 4.43 -34.43 20.08
N ARG A 254 4.96 -35.53 19.54
CA ARG A 254 4.30 -36.66 18.92
C ARG A 254 3.61 -37.49 20.01
N ALA A 255 2.42 -38.01 19.65
CA ALA A 255 1.83 -39.30 20.00
C ALA A 255 1.90 -39.81 21.46
N ASP A 256 0.73 -40.13 22.03
CA ASP A 256 0.52 -41.54 22.36
C ASP A 256 -0.94 -42.00 22.20
N ASN A 257 -1.03 -43.26 21.83
CA ASN A 257 -2.18 -44.05 21.46
C ASN A 257 -2.84 -44.63 22.74
N SER A 258 -4.17 -44.68 22.82
CA SER A 258 -4.81 -45.79 23.55
C SER A 258 -6.17 -46.13 22.96
N SER A 259 -6.28 -47.41 22.62
CA SER A 259 -7.43 -48.10 22.07
C SER A 259 -8.42 -48.53 23.16
N GLY A 260 -9.65 -48.88 22.74
CA GLY A 260 -10.71 -49.51 23.55
C GLY A 260 -11.90 -48.56 23.72
N GLU A 261 -13.16 -48.87 23.40
CA GLU A 261 -13.82 -50.14 23.17
C GLU A 261 -15.03 -49.96 22.23
N ILE A 262 -15.35 -51.07 21.57
CA ILE A 262 -16.56 -51.33 20.81
C ILE A 262 -17.74 -51.46 21.79
N SER A 263 -18.87 -50.81 21.51
CA SER A 263 -20.16 -51.40 21.89
C SER A 263 -21.25 -51.04 20.90
N GLN A 264 -21.59 -52.04 20.07
CA GLN A 264 -22.86 -52.14 19.39
C GLN A 264 -23.97 -52.32 20.44
N LYS A 265 -25.09 -51.63 20.29
CA LYS A 265 -26.38 -52.24 20.60
C LYS A 265 -27.48 -51.71 19.69
N ALA A 266 -28.05 -52.66 18.97
CA ALA A 266 -29.27 -52.55 18.19
C ALA A 266 -30.49 -52.38 19.10
N LYS A 267 -31.44 -51.56 18.65
CA LYS A 267 -32.83 -51.94 18.41
C LYS A 267 -33.49 -50.94 17.47
#